data_AF-A0A379TKG4-F1
#
_entry.id   AF-A0A379TKG4-F1
#
_cell.length_a   1.000
_cell.length_b   1.000
_cell.length_c   1.000
_cell.angle_alpha   90.00
_cell.angle_beta   90.00
_cell.angle_gamma   90.00
#
_symmetry.space_group_name_H-M   'P 1'
#
loop_
_entity.id
_entity.type
_entity.pdbx_description
1 polymer ?
#
loop_
_entity_poly.entity_id
_entity_poly.type
_entity_poly.pdbx_seq_one_letter_code
_entity_poly.pdbx_strand_id
1 'polypeptide(L)'
;MEGLGEAQNWQAPLWKALVEYTAALGQPRWHRANLYQRFIQTLERATTCPPGLPSRVFICGISALPPVYLKALQALGRHIEIHLLFTNPCRYYWGDIKDPAWLAKLMARQRRHSFEDRHLPLFRENQNPEALFNSDGEQDIGNPLLASWGKLGRDYIYLLSELENSQELDAFVDITPDNLLHRIQADILELESHAVAGVNLEEYSRSDNKRLLDPGDNSLSFHVCHSPQREVEILHDRLLAILEADPTLTPRDIIVMVADIDSYSPFIQAVFGSAPTERYLPYAISDRRARQSHPVLQAFISLLSLPDSRFVSEDVLALLDVPVVAARFTINEEGLRYLRLWVNESGIRWGIDDDNVRELELPATGQHTWQFGLTRMLLGYAMESAQGEWQSVLPYDESSGLIAELVGHLASLLMQLNIWRRGLAQERPLEEWLPVCRDMLNDFFLPDADTEAAMTLIEQQWQAIIAEGVAAEYGDSVSVSLLRDELAQRLDQERISQRFLAGPINICTLMPMRSIPFRVVCLLGMNDGVYPRQLAPLGFDLMSQKPIRGIVVVATMTAIYFWKR
;
A
#
# COMPACT_ATOMS: atom_id res chain seq x y z
N MET A 1 4.07 -24.86 25.22
CA MET A 1 5.01 -25.10 24.10
C MET A 1 6.37 -24.65 24.59
N GLU A 2 7.27 -25.58 24.87
CA GLU A 2 8.66 -25.24 25.22
C GLU A 2 9.43 -24.88 23.95
N GLY A 3 10.31 -23.87 24.05
CA GLY A 3 11.25 -23.50 22.98
C GLY A 3 10.79 -22.44 21.97
N LEU A 4 9.80 -21.59 22.27
CA LEU A 4 9.59 -20.33 21.52
C LEU A 4 10.40 -19.21 22.19
N GLY A 5 10.77 -18.17 21.45
CA GLY A 5 11.65 -17.09 21.95
C GLY A 5 11.14 -16.35 23.17
N GLU A 6 12.01 -15.55 23.80
CA GLU A 6 11.74 -14.87 25.09
C GLU A 6 10.47 -14.01 25.10
N ALA A 7 10.05 -13.48 23.94
CA ALA A 7 8.83 -12.68 23.82
C ALA A 7 7.55 -13.44 24.20
N GLN A 8 7.57 -14.78 24.16
CA GLN A 8 6.44 -15.60 24.62
C GLN A 8 6.11 -15.34 26.10
N ASN A 9 7.12 -15.02 26.91
CA ASN A 9 6.98 -14.82 28.35
C ASN A 9 6.01 -13.70 28.71
N TRP A 10 5.85 -12.69 27.83
CA TRP A 10 4.88 -11.62 28.02
C TRP A 10 3.69 -11.72 27.06
N GLN A 11 3.87 -12.21 25.81
CA GLN A 11 2.77 -12.32 24.84
C GLN A 11 1.70 -13.33 25.28
N ALA A 12 2.09 -14.46 25.86
CA ALA A 12 1.12 -15.48 26.29
C ALA A 12 0.28 -15.02 27.49
N PRO A 13 0.86 -14.45 28.57
CA PRO A 13 0.07 -13.82 29.63
C PRO A 13 -0.79 -12.65 29.13
N LEU A 14 -0.26 -11.81 28.23
CA LEU A 14 -1.00 -10.68 27.66
C LEU A 14 -2.24 -11.14 26.89
N TRP A 15 -2.11 -12.17 26.03
CA TRP A 15 -3.25 -12.73 25.30
C TRP A 15 -4.30 -13.31 26.25
N LYS A 16 -3.87 -14.02 27.30
CA LYS A 16 -4.78 -14.55 28.32
C LYS A 16 -5.54 -13.41 29.03
N ALA A 17 -4.82 -12.36 29.44
CA ALA A 17 -5.42 -11.20 30.08
C ALA A 17 -6.42 -10.49 29.15
N LEU A 18 -6.10 -10.37 27.86
CA LEU A 18 -6.99 -9.78 26.86
C LEU A 18 -8.29 -10.59 26.71
N VAL A 19 -8.21 -11.92 26.63
CA VAL A 19 -9.40 -12.79 26.53
C VAL A 19 -10.27 -12.69 27.79
N GLU A 20 -9.65 -12.65 28.98
CA GLU A 20 -10.35 -12.47 30.25
C GLU A 20 -11.02 -11.09 30.34
N TYR A 21 -10.34 -10.04 29.87
CA TYR A 21 -10.86 -8.68 29.80
C TYR A 21 -12.05 -8.57 28.85
N THR A 22 -11.93 -9.05 27.61
CA THR A 22 -13.04 -9.09 26.63
C THR A 22 -14.25 -9.86 27.18
N ALA A 23 -14.01 -10.94 27.94
CA ALA A 23 -15.08 -11.68 28.59
C ALA A 23 -15.76 -10.89 29.73
N ALA A 24 -15.00 -10.07 30.46
CA ALA A 24 -15.53 -9.20 31.51
C ALA A 24 -16.39 -8.05 30.95
N LEU A 25 -16.04 -7.53 29.77
CA LEU A 25 -16.85 -6.56 29.00
C LEU A 25 -18.15 -7.18 28.42
N GLY A 26 -18.35 -8.49 28.56
CA GLY A 26 -19.54 -9.17 28.01
C GLY A 26 -19.53 -9.33 26.49
N GLN A 27 -18.37 -9.10 25.85
CA GLN A 27 -18.22 -9.21 24.41
C GLN A 27 -18.09 -10.68 23.95
N PRO A 28 -18.36 -10.99 22.67
CA PRO A 28 -18.27 -12.36 22.17
C PRO A 28 -16.86 -12.93 22.32
N ARG A 29 -16.74 -14.10 22.96
CA ARG A 29 -15.47 -14.83 23.11
C ARG A 29 -14.95 -15.47 21.81
N TRP A 30 -15.61 -15.21 20.68
CA TRP A 30 -15.29 -15.80 19.39
C TRP A 30 -14.11 -15.08 18.76
N HIS A 31 -13.00 -15.78 18.60
CA HIS A 31 -11.86 -15.31 17.82
C HIS A 31 -11.59 -16.29 16.68
N ARG A 32 -10.90 -15.83 15.63
CA ARG A 32 -10.67 -16.64 14.43
C ARG A 32 -10.18 -18.07 14.74
N ALA A 33 -9.19 -18.21 15.63
CA ALA A 33 -8.63 -19.52 15.97
C ALA A 33 -9.63 -20.51 16.61
N ASN A 34 -10.47 -20.07 17.57
CA ASN A 34 -11.44 -20.98 18.21
C ASN A 34 -12.65 -21.27 17.29
N LEU A 35 -13.01 -20.31 16.46
CA LEU A 35 -14.14 -20.42 15.54
C LEU A 35 -13.83 -21.37 14.40
N TYR A 36 -12.61 -21.36 13.84
CA TYR A 36 -12.24 -22.24 12.73
C TYR A 36 -12.38 -23.73 13.07
N GLN A 37 -11.92 -24.14 14.25
CA GLN A 37 -12.02 -25.55 14.66
C GLN A 37 -13.49 -25.97 14.79
N ARG A 38 -14.31 -25.14 15.43
CA ARG A 38 -15.74 -25.39 15.57
C ARG A 38 -16.47 -25.39 14.23
N PHE A 39 -16.11 -24.46 13.34
CA PHE A 39 -16.66 -24.32 12.00
C PHE A 39 -16.41 -25.59 11.17
N ILE A 40 -15.16 -26.04 11.12
CA ILE A 40 -14.76 -27.27 10.42
C ILE A 40 -15.50 -28.49 10.99
N GLN A 41 -15.45 -28.68 12.32
CA GLN A 41 -16.13 -29.82 12.96
C GLN A 41 -17.64 -29.84 12.72
N THR A 42 -18.28 -28.67 12.71
CA THR A 42 -19.72 -28.55 12.48
C THR A 42 -20.08 -28.95 11.04
N LEU A 43 -19.32 -28.44 10.05
CA LEU A 43 -19.52 -28.77 8.64
C LEU A 43 -19.20 -30.22 8.32
N GLU A 44 -18.15 -30.78 8.93
CA GLU A 44 -17.77 -32.18 8.72
C GLU A 44 -18.79 -33.17 9.27
N ARG A 45 -19.47 -32.81 10.38
CA ARG A 45 -20.53 -33.63 11.00
C ARG A 45 -21.90 -33.44 10.36
N ALA A 46 -22.16 -32.27 9.77
CA ALA A 46 -23.42 -31.99 9.13
C ALA A 46 -23.60 -32.92 7.92
N THR A 47 -24.71 -33.66 7.89
CA THR A 47 -25.11 -34.50 6.76
C THR A 47 -25.91 -33.74 5.70
N THR A 48 -26.49 -32.60 6.07
CA THR A 48 -27.27 -31.73 5.20
C THR A 48 -26.62 -30.36 5.10
N CYS A 49 -26.74 -29.73 3.93
CA CYS A 49 -26.22 -28.38 3.69
C CYS A 49 -26.83 -27.39 4.70
N PRO A 50 -26.01 -26.66 5.46
CA PRO A 50 -26.49 -25.63 6.38
C PRO A 50 -27.24 -24.51 5.63
N PRO A 51 -28.33 -23.97 6.21
CA PRO A 51 -29.06 -22.88 5.59
C PRO A 51 -28.21 -21.60 5.50
N GLY A 52 -28.36 -20.86 4.39
CA GLY A 52 -27.73 -19.55 4.20
C GLY A 52 -26.36 -19.56 3.50
N LEU A 53 -25.84 -20.74 3.14
CA LEU A 53 -24.63 -20.83 2.31
C LEU A 53 -24.92 -20.51 0.84
N PRO A 54 -23.98 -19.88 0.12
CA PRO A 54 -24.12 -19.65 -1.32
C PRO A 54 -24.04 -20.98 -2.09
N SER A 55 -24.63 -21.04 -3.29
CA SER A 55 -24.57 -22.25 -4.12
C SER A 55 -23.15 -22.55 -4.62
N ARG A 56 -22.38 -21.51 -4.94
CA ARG A 56 -21.02 -21.62 -5.47
C ARG A 56 -20.12 -20.47 -5.00
N VAL A 57 -18.82 -20.73 -4.90
CA VAL A 57 -17.78 -19.76 -4.56
C VAL A 57 -16.62 -19.87 -5.54
N PHE A 58 -16.12 -18.74 -6.02
CA PHE A 58 -14.92 -18.66 -6.85
C PHE A 58 -13.79 -17.97 -6.08
N ILE A 59 -12.60 -18.54 -6.15
CA ILE A 59 -11.37 -17.95 -5.61
C ILE A 59 -10.40 -17.77 -6.78
N CYS A 60 -10.18 -16.54 -7.21
CA CYS A 60 -9.37 -16.22 -8.40
C CYS A 60 -8.16 -15.35 -8.03
N GLY A 61 -7.01 -15.63 -8.63
CA GLY A 61 -5.83 -14.76 -8.56
C GLY A 61 -5.10 -14.75 -7.21
N ILE A 62 -5.45 -15.68 -6.30
CA ILE A 62 -4.79 -15.82 -5.00
C ILE A 62 -3.73 -16.93 -5.11
N SER A 63 -2.47 -16.57 -4.92
CA SER A 63 -1.31 -17.46 -5.02
C SER A 63 -0.82 -18.02 -3.67
N ALA A 64 -1.44 -17.62 -2.56
CA ALA A 64 -1.22 -18.23 -1.25
C ALA A 64 -2.44 -18.07 -0.35
N LEU A 65 -2.79 -19.14 0.38
CA LEU A 65 -3.78 -19.11 1.45
C LEU A 65 -3.20 -19.78 2.71
N PRO A 66 -3.56 -19.28 3.91
CA PRO A 66 -3.18 -19.95 5.15
C PRO A 66 -3.71 -21.39 5.22
N PRO A 67 -2.96 -22.34 5.82
CA PRO A 67 -3.39 -23.74 5.92
C PRO A 67 -4.78 -23.93 6.55
N VAL A 68 -5.11 -23.10 7.56
CA VAL A 68 -6.41 -23.14 8.24
C VAL A 68 -7.55 -22.75 7.29
N TYR A 69 -7.31 -21.81 6.37
CA TYR A 69 -8.33 -21.38 5.41
C TYR A 69 -8.59 -22.49 4.39
N LEU A 70 -7.54 -23.18 3.92
CA LEU A 70 -7.70 -24.32 3.02
C LEU A 70 -8.50 -25.45 3.66
N LYS A 71 -8.24 -25.79 4.94
CA LYS A 71 -9.06 -26.78 5.69
C LYS A 71 -10.51 -26.34 5.86
N ALA A 72 -10.73 -25.05 6.14
CA ALA A 72 -12.08 -24.49 6.23
C ALA A 72 -12.82 -24.58 4.89
N LEU A 73 -12.14 -24.25 3.77
CA LEU A 73 -12.69 -24.39 2.42
C LEU A 73 -12.98 -25.85 2.07
N GLN A 74 -12.09 -26.78 2.44
CA GLN A 74 -12.30 -28.21 2.23
C GLN A 74 -13.57 -28.73 2.94
N ALA A 75 -13.77 -28.34 4.21
CA ALA A 75 -14.98 -28.70 4.95
C ALA A 75 -16.25 -28.08 4.32
N LEU A 76 -16.12 -26.85 3.82
CA LEU A 76 -17.18 -26.09 3.17
C LEU A 76 -17.53 -26.71 1.79
N GLY A 77 -16.54 -27.23 1.06
CA GLY A 77 -16.69 -27.89 -0.24
C GLY A 77 -17.47 -29.21 -0.21
N ARG A 78 -17.78 -29.75 0.98
CA ARG A 78 -18.71 -30.89 1.12
C ARG A 78 -20.17 -30.50 0.87
N HIS A 79 -20.48 -29.21 1.03
CA HIS A 79 -21.87 -28.71 1.03
C HIS A 79 -22.16 -27.75 -0.12
N ILE A 80 -21.13 -27.13 -0.70
CA ILE A 80 -21.26 -26.19 -1.82
C ILE A 80 -20.15 -26.39 -2.84
N GLU A 81 -20.33 -25.81 -4.03
CA GLU A 81 -19.31 -25.85 -5.07
C GLU A 81 -18.25 -24.76 -4.83
N ILE A 82 -17.00 -25.16 -4.62
CA ILE A 82 -15.87 -24.23 -4.51
C ILE A 82 -14.94 -24.41 -5.70
N HIS A 83 -14.82 -23.36 -6.50
CA HIS A 83 -13.90 -23.30 -7.63
C HIS A 83 -12.68 -22.46 -7.23
N LEU A 84 -11.55 -23.13 -7.00
CA LEU A 84 -10.28 -22.49 -6.71
C LEU A 84 -9.46 -22.40 -8.01
N LEU A 85 -9.35 -21.20 -8.57
CA LEU A 85 -8.63 -20.90 -9.80
C LEU A 85 -7.23 -20.41 -9.44
N PHE A 86 -6.30 -21.37 -9.35
CA PHE A 86 -4.89 -21.12 -9.07
C PHE A 86 -4.09 -21.03 -10.38
N THR A 87 -3.45 -19.87 -10.60
CA THR A 87 -2.52 -19.67 -11.72
C THR A 87 -1.14 -20.20 -11.35
N ASN A 88 -0.89 -21.46 -11.69
CA ASN A 88 0.38 -22.14 -11.44
C ASN A 88 1.38 -21.85 -12.60
N PRO A 89 2.66 -21.50 -12.33
CA PRO A 89 3.65 -21.28 -13.38
C PRO A 89 4.15 -22.56 -14.05
N CYS A 90 3.99 -23.73 -13.43
CA CYS A 90 4.54 -24.99 -13.91
C CYS A 90 3.45 -26.06 -13.99
N ARG A 91 3.48 -26.88 -15.05
CA ARG A 91 2.50 -27.95 -15.21
C ARG A 91 2.77 -29.13 -14.29
N TYR A 92 4.02 -29.38 -13.93
CA TYR A 92 4.41 -30.48 -13.06
C TYR A 92 4.34 -30.11 -11.58
N TYR A 93 4.45 -31.11 -10.72
CA TYR A 93 4.64 -30.87 -9.30
C TYR A 93 6.08 -30.41 -9.02
N TRP A 94 6.20 -29.25 -8.36
CA TRP A 94 7.47 -28.60 -8.00
C TRP A 94 7.52 -28.22 -6.50
N GLY A 95 6.71 -28.91 -5.68
CA GLY A 95 6.64 -28.77 -4.24
C GLY A 95 7.59 -29.70 -3.50
N ASP A 96 7.94 -29.37 -2.25
CA ASP A 96 8.69 -30.29 -1.39
C ASP A 96 7.78 -31.44 -0.89
N ILE A 97 8.35 -32.55 -0.43
CA ILE A 97 7.61 -33.65 0.20
C ILE A 97 7.95 -33.76 1.70
N LYS A 98 7.12 -34.47 2.46
CA LYS A 98 7.41 -34.82 3.87
C LYS A 98 7.84 -36.28 4.04
N ASP A 99 7.07 -37.21 3.46
CA ASP A 99 7.25 -38.65 3.68
C ASP A 99 7.27 -39.43 2.35
N PRO A 100 8.10 -40.48 2.22
CA PRO A 100 8.11 -41.35 1.03
C PRO A 100 6.75 -42.01 0.73
N ALA A 101 6.00 -42.35 1.78
CA ALA A 101 4.63 -42.89 1.63
C ALA A 101 3.65 -41.87 1.03
N TRP A 102 3.90 -40.58 1.27
CA TRP A 102 3.12 -39.50 0.68
C TRP A 102 3.49 -39.28 -0.78
N LEU A 103 4.77 -39.39 -1.14
CA LEU A 103 5.23 -39.39 -2.52
C LEU A 103 4.52 -40.48 -3.35
N ALA A 104 4.39 -41.70 -2.82
CA ALA A 104 3.66 -42.77 -3.51
C ALA A 104 2.18 -42.42 -3.76
N LYS A 105 1.51 -41.71 -2.82
CA LYS A 105 0.15 -41.22 -3.02
C LYS A 105 0.08 -40.14 -4.10
N LEU A 106 1.05 -39.22 -4.15
CA LEU A 106 1.13 -38.21 -5.19
C LEU A 106 1.42 -38.82 -6.57
N MET A 107 2.31 -39.82 -6.65
CA MET A 107 2.61 -40.51 -7.91
C MET A 107 1.40 -41.26 -8.47
N ALA A 108 0.53 -41.78 -7.60
CA ALA A 108 -0.71 -42.44 -8.01
C ALA A 108 -1.82 -41.45 -8.41
N ARG A 109 -1.71 -40.16 -8.07
CA ARG A 109 -2.69 -39.14 -8.45
C ARG A 109 -2.54 -38.77 -9.91
N GLN A 110 -3.66 -38.69 -10.60
CA GLN A 110 -3.76 -38.22 -11.97
C GLN A 110 -4.72 -37.05 -12.03
N ARG A 111 -4.35 -36.02 -12.80
CA ARG A 111 -5.23 -34.88 -13.06
C ARG A 111 -6.01 -35.11 -14.34
N ARG A 112 -7.27 -34.69 -14.35
CA ARG A 112 -8.08 -34.71 -15.57
C ARG A 112 -7.82 -33.44 -16.37
N HIS A 113 -7.54 -33.58 -17.66
CA HIS A 113 -7.42 -32.44 -18.54
C HIS A 113 -8.79 -31.76 -18.73
N SER A 114 -8.83 -30.43 -18.71
CA SER A 114 -10.07 -29.65 -18.74
C SER A 114 -10.83 -29.82 -20.07
N PHE A 115 -10.11 -29.98 -21.18
CA PHE A 115 -10.68 -30.01 -22.54
C PHE A 115 -10.66 -31.41 -23.19
N GLU A 116 -9.91 -32.36 -22.63
CA GLU A 116 -9.74 -33.71 -23.19
C GLU A 116 -10.02 -34.75 -22.10
N ASP A 117 -10.64 -35.88 -22.44
CA ASP A 117 -10.79 -37.02 -21.52
C ASP A 117 -9.48 -37.80 -21.41
N ARG A 118 -8.45 -37.12 -20.91
CA ARG A 118 -7.12 -37.69 -20.63
C ARG A 118 -6.72 -37.42 -19.19
N HIS A 119 -6.02 -38.40 -18.63
CA HIS A 119 -5.43 -38.34 -17.31
C HIS A 119 -3.92 -38.12 -17.45
N LEU A 120 -3.42 -37.04 -16.86
CA LEU A 120 -2.01 -36.67 -16.92
C LEU A 120 -1.33 -36.94 -15.58
N PRO A 121 -0.10 -37.48 -15.57
CA PRO A 121 0.66 -37.63 -14.34
C PRO A 121 1.07 -36.26 -13.77
N LEU A 122 1.27 -36.21 -12.45
CA LEU A 122 1.77 -35.02 -11.75
C LEU A 122 3.27 -34.79 -11.96
N PHE A 123 4.01 -35.87 -12.15
CA PHE A 123 5.44 -35.88 -12.42
C PHE A 123 5.70 -36.22 -13.89
N ARG A 124 6.88 -35.86 -14.36
CA ARG A 124 7.29 -36.14 -15.74
C ARG A 124 7.61 -37.62 -15.91
N GLU A 125 7.11 -38.25 -16.97
CA GLU A 125 7.18 -39.70 -17.20
C GLU A 125 8.62 -40.27 -17.28
N ASN A 126 9.60 -39.44 -17.66
CA ASN A 126 10.98 -39.84 -17.85
C ASN A 126 11.88 -39.63 -16.61
N GLN A 127 11.32 -39.25 -15.47
CA GLN A 127 12.07 -39.00 -14.23
C GLN A 127 11.69 -40.02 -13.16
N ASN A 128 12.68 -40.57 -12.45
CA ASN A 128 12.43 -41.33 -11.22
C ASN A 128 12.08 -40.33 -10.11
N PRO A 129 10.83 -40.29 -9.61
CA PRO A 129 10.42 -39.24 -8.67
C PRO A 129 11.17 -39.30 -7.35
N GLU A 130 11.57 -40.50 -6.90
CA GLU A 130 12.37 -40.66 -5.67
C GLU A 130 13.77 -40.02 -5.77
N ALA A 131 14.34 -39.92 -6.97
CA ALA A 131 15.64 -39.30 -7.20
C ALA A 131 15.57 -37.76 -7.26
N LEU A 132 14.36 -37.20 -7.33
CA LEU A 132 14.14 -35.75 -7.37
C LEU A 132 14.15 -35.12 -5.98
N PHE A 133 14.19 -35.89 -4.90
CA PHE A 133 14.13 -35.36 -3.53
C PHE A 133 15.41 -35.67 -2.76
N ASN A 134 15.89 -34.70 -1.99
CA ASN A 134 16.98 -34.91 -1.05
C ASN A 134 16.49 -35.63 0.24
N SER A 135 17.40 -35.94 1.16
CA SER A 135 17.09 -36.61 2.43
C SER A 135 16.13 -35.81 3.32
N ASP A 136 16.05 -34.50 3.13
CA ASP A 136 15.20 -33.58 3.87
C ASP A 136 13.84 -33.37 3.19
N GLY A 137 13.58 -34.06 2.07
CA GLY A 137 12.33 -33.99 1.31
C GLY A 137 12.20 -32.77 0.40
N GLU A 138 13.26 -31.99 0.21
CA GLU A 138 13.26 -30.87 -0.74
C GLU A 138 13.45 -31.39 -2.16
N GLN A 139 12.66 -30.86 -3.09
CA GLN A 139 12.76 -31.22 -4.50
C GLN A 139 13.94 -30.51 -5.15
N ASP A 140 14.71 -31.23 -5.97
CA ASP A 140 15.60 -30.63 -6.97
C ASP A 140 14.73 -30.05 -8.08
N ILE A 141 14.42 -28.75 -7.94
CA ILE A 141 13.60 -28.00 -8.88
C ILE A 141 14.45 -27.76 -10.13
N GLY A 142 14.15 -28.49 -11.20
CA GLY A 142 14.95 -28.45 -12.44
C GLY A 142 15.20 -27.03 -12.97
N ASN A 143 14.19 -26.16 -12.97
CA ASN A 143 14.33 -24.77 -13.41
C ASN A 143 14.87 -23.85 -12.28
N PRO A 144 16.02 -23.17 -12.46
CA PRO A 144 16.65 -22.38 -11.41
C PRO A 144 15.91 -21.08 -11.06
N LEU A 145 15.16 -20.49 -12.00
CA LEU A 145 14.36 -19.30 -11.74
C LEU A 145 13.19 -19.64 -10.81
N LEU A 146 12.48 -20.73 -11.13
CA LEU A 146 11.39 -21.22 -10.29
C LEU A 146 11.89 -21.65 -8.90
N ALA A 147 13.08 -22.26 -8.82
CA ALA A 147 13.70 -22.67 -7.56
C ALA A 147 13.96 -21.50 -6.61
N SER A 148 14.45 -20.38 -7.14
CA SER A 148 14.83 -19.22 -6.32
C SER A 148 13.66 -18.30 -6.00
N TRP A 149 12.79 -18.02 -6.98
CA TRP A 149 11.69 -17.04 -6.86
C TRP A 149 10.37 -17.67 -6.41
N GLY A 150 10.16 -18.96 -6.67
CA GLY A 150 8.89 -19.66 -6.48
C GLY A 150 8.56 -20.06 -5.04
N LYS A 151 9.34 -19.65 -4.03
CA LYS A 151 9.20 -20.13 -2.62
C LYS A 151 7.77 -20.08 -2.09
N LEU A 152 7.04 -18.98 -2.34
CA LEU A 152 5.65 -18.83 -1.92
C LEU A 152 4.70 -19.80 -2.65
N GLY A 153 4.88 -19.97 -3.96
CA GLY A 153 4.09 -20.92 -4.75
C GLY A 153 4.38 -22.37 -4.39
N ARG A 154 5.63 -22.69 -4.02
CA ARG A 154 6.06 -24.01 -3.55
C ARG A 154 5.32 -24.43 -2.28
N ASP A 155 5.21 -23.51 -1.32
CA ASP A 155 4.44 -23.75 -0.11
C ASP A 155 2.95 -23.94 -0.41
N TYR A 156 2.41 -23.16 -1.34
CA TYR A 156 0.99 -23.23 -1.66
C TYR A 156 0.61 -24.49 -2.43
N ILE A 157 1.38 -24.89 -3.45
CA ILE A 157 1.15 -26.14 -4.19
C ILE A 157 1.27 -27.36 -3.28
N TYR A 158 2.22 -27.31 -2.33
CA TYR A 158 2.33 -28.31 -1.29
C TYR A 158 1.05 -28.43 -0.45
N LEU A 159 0.54 -27.30 0.07
CA LEU A 159 -0.67 -27.27 0.89
C LEU A 159 -1.92 -27.71 0.11
N LEU A 160 -2.03 -27.34 -1.17
CA LEU A 160 -3.14 -27.79 -2.03
C LEU A 160 -3.09 -29.30 -2.24
N SER A 161 -1.90 -29.87 -2.42
CA SER A 161 -1.74 -31.31 -2.58
C SER A 161 -2.03 -32.11 -1.30
N GLU A 162 -1.94 -31.51 -0.10
CA GLU A 162 -2.37 -32.13 1.16
C GLU A 162 -3.90 -32.25 1.28
N LEU A 163 -4.69 -31.54 0.46
CA LEU A 163 -6.14 -31.62 0.52
C LEU A 163 -6.65 -33.00 0.08
N GLU A 164 -7.61 -33.51 0.84
CA GLU A 164 -8.33 -34.75 0.56
C GLU A 164 -9.66 -34.42 -0.15
N ASN A 165 -10.06 -35.24 -1.12
CA ASN A 165 -11.26 -35.03 -1.96
C ASN A 165 -11.23 -33.74 -2.80
N SER A 166 -10.05 -33.20 -3.11
CA SER A 166 -9.90 -32.18 -4.15
C SER A 166 -10.00 -32.84 -5.53
N GLN A 167 -10.76 -32.21 -6.43
CA GLN A 167 -10.74 -32.55 -7.85
C GLN A 167 -9.86 -31.54 -8.58
N GLU A 168 -8.63 -31.93 -8.86
CA GLU A 168 -7.69 -31.11 -9.62
C GLU A 168 -7.95 -31.26 -11.12
N LEU A 169 -8.06 -30.12 -11.80
CA LEU A 169 -8.21 -30.04 -13.25
C LEU A 169 -6.97 -29.39 -13.83
N ASP A 170 -6.45 -29.98 -14.90
CA ASP A 170 -5.36 -29.41 -15.67
C ASP A 170 -5.92 -28.49 -16.77
N ALA A 171 -5.49 -27.23 -16.76
CA ALA A 171 -5.84 -26.21 -17.74
C ALA A 171 -4.60 -25.44 -18.23
N PHE A 172 -3.42 -26.07 -18.26
CA PHE A 172 -2.22 -25.45 -18.82
C PHE A 172 -2.34 -25.28 -20.34
N VAL A 173 -1.80 -24.17 -20.83
CA VAL A 173 -1.73 -23.88 -22.27
C VAL A 173 -0.27 -23.97 -22.69
N ASP A 174 -0.01 -24.66 -23.80
CA ASP A 174 1.34 -24.81 -24.33
C ASP A 174 1.89 -23.46 -24.83
N ILE A 175 3.18 -23.23 -24.57
CA ILE A 175 3.91 -22.05 -25.00
C ILE A 175 4.92 -22.49 -26.06
N THR A 176 4.73 -22.04 -27.29
CA THR A 176 5.67 -22.34 -28.38
C THR A 176 6.93 -21.48 -28.24
N PRO A 177 8.14 -22.08 -28.20
CA PRO A 177 9.40 -21.38 -27.86
C PRO A 177 10.02 -20.63 -29.04
N ASP A 178 9.28 -19.68 -29.62
CA ASP A 178 9.66 -18.88 -30.78
C ASP A 178 10.61 -17.71 -30.45
N ASN A 179 10.40 -17.02 -29.34
CA ASN A 179 11.22 -15.91 -28.86
C ASN A 179 11.87 -16.22 -27.49
N LEU A 180 12.78 -15.36 -27.04
CA LEU A 180 13.52 -15.50 -25.79
C LEU A 180 12.59 -15.55 -24.57
N LEU A 181 11.57 -14.69 -24.54
CA LEU A 181 10.57 -14.68 -23.46
C LEU A 181 9.81 -16.01 -23.40
N HIS A 182 9.28 -16.48 -24.53
CA HIS A 182 8.52 -17.72 -24.63
C HIS A 182 9.38 -18.94 -24.34
N ARG A 183 10.69 -18.92 -24.69
CA ARG A 183 11.63 -19.98 -24.29
C ARG A 183 11.80 -20.07 -22.78
N ILE A 184 11.96 -18.94 -22.10
CA ILE A 184 12.06 -18.90 -20.63
C ILE A 184 10.72 -19.34 -19.99
N GLN A 185 9.59 -18.88 -20.53
CA GLN A 185 8.27 -19.27 -20.04
C GLN A 185 8.01 -20.77 -20.23
N ALA A 186 8.39 -21.33 -21.38
CA ALA A 186 8.31 -22.76 -21.66
C ALA A 186 9.21 -23.56 -20.71
N ASP A 187 10.44 -23.10 -20.42
CA ASP A 187 11.31 -23.76 -19.45
C ASP A 187 10.70 -23.81 -18.04
N ILE A 188 10.05 -22.73 -17.61
CA ILE A 188 9.34 -22.68 -16.32
C ILE A 188 8.12 -23.60 -16.35
N LEU A 189 7.36 -23.60 -17.45
CA LEU A 189 6.17 -24.44 -17.63
C LEU A 189 6.51 -25.93 -17.58
N GLU A 190 7.60 -26.35 -18.25
CA GLU A 190 8.06 -27.74 -18.36
C GLU A 190 9.00 -28.19 -17.23
N LEU A 191 9.33 -27.30 -16.28
CA LEU A 191 10.28 -27.56 -15.20
C LEU A 191 11.68 -27.98 -15.72
N GLU A 192 12.13 -27.37 -16.81
CA GLU A 192 13.41 -27.67 -17.44
C GLU A 192 14.45 -26.58 -17.16
N SER A 193 15.72 -27.00 -17.17
CA SER A 193 16.86 -26.08 -17.22
C SER A 193 17.68 -26.36 -18.47
N HIS A 194 17.90 -25.29 -19.22
CA HIS A 194 18.83 -25.25 -20.34
C HIS A 194 20.10 -24.45 -19.99
N ALA A 195 20.38 -24.29 -18.69
CA ALA A 195 21.60 -23.65 -18.22
C ALA A 195 22.79 -24.59 -18.45
N VAL A 196 23.76 -24.11 -19.22
CA VAL A 196 25.00 -24.83 -19.54
C VAL A 196 26.09 -24.29 -18.62
N ALA A 197 26.43 -25.06 -17.58
CA ALA A 197 27.47 -24.69 -16.61
C ALA A 197 28.89 -24.95 -17.13
N GLY A 198 29.05 -25.86 -18.11
CA GLY A 198 30.36 -26.22 -18.67
C GLY A 198 31.21 -27.02 -17.70
N VAL A 199 30.62 -28.05 -17.08
CA VAL A 199 31.29 -28.85 -16.04
C VAL A 199 32.42 -29.71 -16.64
N ASN A 200 32.22 -30.17 -17.87
CA ASN A 200 33.18 -31.00 -18.59
C ASN A 200 33.86 -30.22 -19.73
N LEU A 201 35.08 -30.60 -20.08
CA LEU A 201 35.87 -29.92 -21.12
C LEU A 201 35.16 -29.91 -22.50
N GLU A 202 34.41 -30.96 -22.83
CA GLU A 202 33.64 -31.04 -24.08
C GLU A 202 32.52 -29.99 -24.12
N GLU A 203 31.77 -29.85 -23.03
CA GLU A 203 30.65 -28.91 -22.88
C GLU A 203 31.15 -27.46 -22.80
N TYR A 204 32.28 -27.23 -22.12
CA TYR A 204 32.90 -25.91 -22.02
C TYR A 204 33.47 -25.44 -23.36
N SER A 205 33.99 -26.36 -24.17
CA SER A 205 34.67 -26.02 -25.43
C SER A 205 33.71 -25.57 -26.54
N ARG A 206 32.40 -25.84 -26.42
CA ARG A 206 31.40 -25.49 -27.43
C ARG A 206 30.24 -24.70 -26.85
N SER A 207 29.56 -23.94 -27.70
CA SER A 207 28.37 -23.14 -27.35
C SER A 207 27.18 -23.42 -28.26
N ASP A 208 27.30 -24.37 -29.18
CA ASP A 208 26.25 -24.85 -30.10
C ASP A 208 25.19 -25.70 -29.38
N ASN A 209 25.51 -26.21 -28.20
CA ASN A 209 24.56 -26.84 -27.27
C ASN A 209 23.57 -25.84 -26.65
N LYS A 210 23.87 -24.53 -26.68
CA LYS A 210 22.97 -23.48 -26.21
C LYS A 210 21.95 -23.12 -27.30
N ARG A 211 20.82 -22.55 -26.89
CA ARG A 211 19.81 -22.07 -27.83
C ARG A 211 20.35 -20.89 -28.64
N LEU A 212 20.14 -20.92 -29.95
CA LEU A 212 20.52 -19.83 -30.85
C LEU A 212 19.63 -18.61 -30.60
N LEU A 213 20.24 -17.46 -30.31
CA LEU A 213 19.53 -16.20 -30.16
C LEU A 213 19.36 -15.52 -31.52
N ASP A 214 18.18 -14.96 -31.76
CA ASP A 214 17.94 -14.07 -32.90
C ASP A 214 18.33 -12.64 -32.50
N PRO A 215 19.26 -11.97 -33.21
CA PRO A 215 19.60 -10.57 -32.95
C PRO A 215 18.41 -9.60 -33.11
N GLY A 216 17.36 -9.98 -33.83
CA GLY A 216 16.14 -9.19 -33.98
C GLY A 216 15.13 -9.37 -32.83
N ASP A 217 15.35 -10.32 -31.94
CA ASP A 217 14.45 -10.61 -30.84
C ASP A 217 14.55 -9.55 -29.74
N ASN A 218 13.43 -8.88 -29.49
CA ASN A 218 13.30 -7.80 -28.51
C ASN A 218 12.31 -8.14 -27.39
N SER A 219 11.85 -9.40 -27.31
CA SER A 219 10.84 -9.87 -26.34
C SER A 219 11.28 -9.71 -24.88
N LEU A 220 12.60 -9.79 -24.61
CA LEU A 220 13.21 -9.50 -23.33
C LEU A 220 14.39 -8.54 -23.53
N SER A 221 14.27 -7.31 -23.03
CA SER A 221 15.28 -6.26 -23.20
C SER A 221 15.73 -5.73 -21.84
N PHE A 222 17.01 -5.41 -21.71
CA PHE A 222 17.60 -4.80 -20.51
C PHE A 222 18.05 -3.37 -20.83
N HIS A 223 17.68 -2.42 -19.97
CA HIS A 223 18.00 -1.01 -20.13
C HIS A 223 18.70 -0.49 -18.88
N VAL A 224 19.92 0.04 -19.05
CA VAL A 224 20.69 0.67 -17.97
C VAL A 224 20.67 2.18 -18.20
N CYS A 225 20.19 2.91 -17.20
CA CYS A 225 19.95 4.34 -17.29
C CYS A 225 20.70 5.11 -16.19
N HIS A 226 20.95 6.41 -16.41
CA HIS A 226 21.73 7.23 -15.49
C HIS A 226 20.90 7.80 -14.32
N SER A 227 19.59 7.93 -14.48
CA SER A 227 18.67 8.49 -13.48
C SER A 227 17.23 8.03 -13.75
N PRO A 228 16.31 8.10 -12.76
CA PRO A 228 14.89 7.81 -12.96
C PRO A 228 14.26 8.64 -14.07
N GLN A 229 14.64 9.92 -14.21
CA GLN A 229 14.18 10.76 -15.31
C GLN A 229 14.57 10.17 -16.67
N ARG A 230 15.86 9.84 -16.85
CA ARG A 230 16.35 9.29 -18.12
C ARG A 230 15.77 7.90 -18.41
N GLU A 231 15.53 7.11 -17.36
CA GLU A 231 14.89 5.80 -17.45
C GLU A 231 13.46 5.91 -17.99
N VAL A 232 12.66 6.86 -17.48
CA VAL A 232 11.30 7.11 -17.97
C VAL A 232 11.29 7.68 -19.39
N GLU A 233 12.23 8.55 -19.76
CA GLU A 233 12.40 9.03 -21.14
C GLU A 233 12.64 7.87 -22.11
N ILE A 234 13.58 6.97 -21.77
CA ILE A 234 13.91 5.79 -22.58
C ILE A 234 12.72 4.84 -22.67
N LEU A 235 12.00 4.63 -21.57
CA LEU A 235 10.78 3.84 -21.57
C LEU A 235 9.74 4.43 -22.53
N HIS A 236 9.49 5.73 -22.46
CA HIS A 236 8.51 6.41 -23.31
C HIS A 236 8.82 6.22 -24.79
N ASP A 237 10.08 6.44 -25.19
CA ASP A 237 10.53 6.23 -26.57
C ASP A 237 10.41 4.76 -27.00
N ARG A 238 10.69 3.81 -26.09
CA ARG A 238 10.56 2.39 -26.38
C ARG A 238 9.09 1.95 -26.54
N LEU A 239 8.19 2.46 -25.71
CA LEU A 239 6.75 2.19 -25.82
C LEU A 239 6.18 2.73 -27.13
N LEU A 240 6.59 3.94 -27.55
CA LEU A 240 6.27 4.48 -28.87
C LEU A 240 6.73 3.54 -29.99
N ALA A 241 7.99 3.08 -29.94
CA ALA A 241 8.53 2.18 -30.96
C ALA A 241 7.78 0.83 -31.03
N ILE A 242 7.37 0.28 -29.87
CA ILE A 242 6.62 -0.98 -29.81
C ILE A 242 5.20 -0.80 -30.36
N LEU A 243 4.53 0.31 -30.01
CA LEU A 243 3.19 0.63 -30.52
C LEU A 243 3.20 0.90 -32.03
N GLU A 244 4.25 1.52 -32.55
CA GLU A 244 4.43 1.72 -34.00
C GLU A 244 4.68 0.40 -34.73
N ALA A 245 5.43 -0.53 -34.12
CA ALA A 245 5.77 -1.81 -34.73
C ALA A 245 4.58 -2.79 -34.80
N ASP A 246 3.66 -2.75 -33.82
CA ASP A 246 2.48 -3.63 -33.78
C ASP A 246 1.18 -2.82 -33.60
N PRO A 247 0.42 -2.58 -34.69
CA PRO A 247 -0.85 -1.85 -34.66
C PRO A 247 -1.96 -2.54 -33.84
N THR A 248 -1.81 -3.82 -33.50
CA THR A 248 -2.79 -4.53 -32.66
C THR A 248 -2.64 -4.22 -31.18
N LEU A 249 -1.50 -3.64 -30.79
CA LEU A 249 -1.21 -3.31 -29.40
C LEU A 249 -1.92 -2.03 -29.01
N THR A 250 -2.69 -2.10 -27.92
CA THR A 250 -3.36 -0.94 -27.35
C THR A 250 -2.70 -0.51 -26.04
N PRO A 251 -2.76 0.77 -25.65
CA PRO A 251 -2.16 1.27 -24.40
C PRO A 251 -2.56 0.47 -23.14
N ARG A 252 -3.77 -0.07 -23.09
CA ARG A 252 -4.26 -0.94 -22.01
C ARG A 252 -3.53 -2.29 -21.88
N ASP A 253 -2.86 -2.74 -22.94
CA ASP A 253 -2.11 -4.00 -22.96
C ASP A 253 -0.70 -3.84 -22.36
N ILE A 254 -0.38 -2.63 -21.89
CA ILE A 254 0.92 -2.22 -21.36
C ILE A 254 0.78 -1.94 -19.86
N ILE A 255 1.65 -2.56 -19.07
CA ILE A 255 1.84 -2.26 -17.65
C ILE A 255 3.29 -1.89 -17.37
N VAL A 256 3.48 -0.85 -16.58
CA VAL A 256 4.77 -0.39 -16.08
C VAL A 256 4.73 -0.51 -14.55
N MET A 257 5.64 -1.29 -13.99
CA MET A 257 5.74 -1.49 -12.56
C MET A 257 7.07 -0.97 -12.03
N VAL A 258 7.01 -0.28 -10.90
CA VAL A 258 8.17 0.29 -10.20
C VAL A 258 8.18 -0.17 -8.74
N ALA A 259 9.36 -0.20 -8.12
CA ALA A 259 9.47 -0.60 -6.71
C ALA A 259 8.73 0.37 -5.77
N ASP A 260 8.83 1.67 -6.06
CA ASP A 260 8.17 2.76 -5.36
C ASP A 260 7.58 3.77 -6.36
N ILE A 261 6.26 3.85 -6.43
CA ILE A 261 5.56 4.71 -7.40
C ILE A 261 5.58 6.17 -6.99
N ASP A 262 5.65 6.43 -5.70
CA ASP A 262 5.61 7.78 -5.15
C ASP A 262 6.85 8.57 -5.60
N SER A 263 8.04 7.97 -5.52
CA SER A 263 9.30 8.57 -6.02
C SER A 263 9.37 8.70 -7.55
N TYR A 264 8.73 7.81 -8.31
CA TYR A 264 8.71 7.89 -9.78
C TYR A 264 7.64 8.84 -10.33
N SER A 265 6.58 9.14 -9.57
CA SER A 265 5.43 9.95 -10.03
C SER A 265 5.83 11.29 -10.66
N PRO A 266 6.74 12.10 -10.08
CA PRO A 266 7.14 13.38 -10.68
C PRO A 266 7.81 13.20 -12.06
N PHE A 267 8.66 12.19 -12.21
CA PHE A 267 9.37 11.91 -13.46
C PHE A 267 8.42 11.38 -14.54
N ILE A 268 7.47 10.52 -14.16
CA ILE A 268 6.41 10.04 -15.06
C ILE A 268 5.59 11.22 -15.58
N GLN A 269 5.12 12.10 -14.68
CA GLN A 269 4.33 13.26 -15.05
C GLN A 269 5.11 14.24 -15.93
N ALA A 270 6.40 14.44 -15.64
CA ALA A 270 7.26 15.30 -16.44
C ALA A 270 7.43 14.78 -17.88
N VAL A 271 7.66 13.48 -18.07
CA VAL A 271 7.92 12.90 -19.39
C VAL A 271 6.62 12.67 -20.18
N PHE A 272 5.64 11.97 -19.60
CA PHE A 272 4.40 11.63 -20.30
C PHE A 272 3.43 12.82 -20.39
N GLY A 273 3.44 13.73 -19.40
CA GLY A 273 2.55 14.89 -19.37
C GLY A 273 2.99 16.06 -20.25
N SER A 274 4.29 16.18 -20.55
CA SER A 274 4.82 17.25 -21.43
C SER A 274 4.96 16.83 -22.90
N ALA A 275 4.60 15.59 -23.24
CA ALA A 275 4.74 15.08 -24.59
C ALA A 275 3.82 15.82 -25.58
N PRO A 276 4.32 16.23 -26.76
CA PRO A 276 3.49 16.85 -27.79
C PRO A 276 2.46 15.86 -28.33
N THR A 277 1.40 16.36 -28.97
CA THR A 277 0.26 15.55 -29.42
C THR A 277 0.64 14.33 -30.27
N GLU A 278 1.68 14.45 -31.11
CA GLU A 278 2.18 13.36 -31.97
C GLU A 278 2.86 12.22 -31.18
N ARG A 279 3.41 12.51 -30.01
CA ARG A 279 4.13 11.55 -29.14
C ARG A 279 3.38 11.25 -27.85
N TYR A 280 2.15 11.73 -27.72
CA TYR A 280 1.39 11.61 -26.49
C TYR A 280 0.86 10.18 -26.30
N LEU A 281 1.24 9.56 -25.18
CA LEU A 281 0.73 8.26 -24.75
C LEU A 281 -0.18 8.45 -23.52
N PRO A 282 -1.46 8.05 -23.58
CA PRO A 282 -2.33 8.09 -22.41
C PRO A 282 -1.78 7.21 -21.28
N TYR A 283 -1.64 7.77 -20.08
CA TYR A 283 -1.16 7.05 -18.91
C TYR A 283 -2.03 7.31 -17.68
N ALA A 284 -2.00 6.37 -16.73
CA ALA A 284 -2.63 6.49 -15.43
C ALA A 284 -1.69 5.95 -14.34
N ILE A 285 -1.40 6.79 -13.35
CA ILE A 285 -0.62 6.40 -12.17
C ILE A 285 -1.57 5.83 -11.12
N SER A 286 -1.30 4.62 -10.65
CA SER A 286 -2.08 3.92 -9.61
C SER A 286 -1.20 3.55 -8.41
N ASP A 287 -1.83 3.24 -7.29
CA ASP A 287 -1.20 2.81 -6.03
C ASP A 287 -0.39 3.91 -5.30
N ARG A 288 -0.64 5.18 -5.61
CA ARG A 288 -0.08 6.32 -4.84
C ARG A 288 -0.75 6.41 -3.47
N ARG A 289 0.03 6.81 -2.48
CA ARG A 289 -0.49 7.08 -1.14
C ARG A 289 -1.37 8.32 -1.16
N ALA A 290 -2.53 8.24 -0.50
CA ALA A 290 -3.47 9.37 -0.46
C ALA A 290 -2.79 10.64 0.09
N ARG A 291 -2.02 10.50 1.17
CA ARG A 291 -1.33 11.63 1.82
C ARG A 291 -0.43 12.43 0.89
N GLN A 292 0.28 11.78 -0.04
CA GLN A 292 1.20 12.45 -0.97
C GLN A 292 0.50 13.00 -2.20
N SER A 293 -0.73 12.56 -2.50
CA SER A 293 -1.46 12.99 -3.69
C SER A 293 -2.34 14.22 -3.47
N HIS A 294 -2.84 14.47 -2.25
CA HIS A 294 -3.71 15.63 -1.97
C HIS A 294 -3.13 16.55 -0.88
N PRO A 295 -2.84 17.83 -1.18
CA PRO A 295 -2.30 18.79 -0.21
C PRO A 295 -3.17 18.98 1.03
N VAL A 296 -4.49 18.87 0.89
CA VAL A 296 -5.46 18.99 2.00
C VAL A 296 -5.21 17.99 3.12
N LEU A 297 -4.81 16.76 2.79
CA LEU A 297 -4.55 15.72 3.80
C LEU A 297 -3.38 16.12 4.71
N GLN A 298 -2.29 16.61 4.12
CA GLN A 298 -1.14 17.09 4.87
C GLN A 298 -1.46 18.37 5.65
N ALA A 299 -2.23 19.29 5.06
CA ALA A 299 -2.67 20.51 5.73
C ALA A 299 -3.52 20.20 6.98
N PHE A 300 -4.47 19.27 6.86
CA PHE A 300 -5.31 18.86 7.98
C PHE A 300 -4.52 18.19 9.11
N ILE A 301 -3.59 17.27 8.79
CA ILE A 301 -2.69 16.67 9.78
C ILE A 301 -1.84 17.74 10.48
N SER A 302 -1.41 18.78 9.75
CA SER A 302 -0.67 19.91 10.32
C SER A 302 -1.54 20.73 11.29
N LEU A 303 -2.82 20.96 10.97
CA LEU A 303 -3.77 21.61 11.87
C LEU A 303 -4.07 20.79 13.13
N LEU A 304 -4.06 19.46 13.07
CA LEU A 304 -4.17 18.61 14.27
C LEU A 304 -2.97 18.76 15.22
N SER A 305 -1.86 19.36 14.76
CA SER A 305 -0.65 19.61 15.56
C SER A 305 -0.57 21.03 16.11
N LEU A 306 -1.66 21.82 16.06
CA LEU A 306 -1.68 23.19 16.58
C LEU A 306 -1.29 23.32 18.06
N PRO A 307 -1.70 22.43 18.98
CA PRO A 307 -1.27 22.51 20.39
C PRO A 307 0.24 22.45 20.58
N ASP A 308 0.92 21.65 19.75
CA ASP A 308 2.37 21.44 19.82
C ASP A 308 3.17 22.48 19.00
N SER A 309 2.47 23.33 18.25
CA SER A 309 3.09 24.25 17.30
C SER A 309 3.70 25.47 17.97
N ARG A 310 4.91 25.84 17.51
CA ARG A 310 5.54 27.12 17.87
C ARG A 310 5.05 28.28 17.02
N PHE A 311 4.15 28.05 16.07
CA PHE A 311 3.61 29.06 15.14
C PHE A 311 4.71 29.89 14.49
N VAL A 312 5.72 29.23 13.93
CA VAL A 312 6.76 29.94 13.15
C VAL A 312 6.07 30.63 11.97
N SER A 313 6.54 31.84 11.66
CA SER A 313 5.99 32.66 10.56
C SER A 313 5.76 31.88 9.27
N GLU A 314 6.77 31.15 8.80
CA GLU A 314 6.71 30.35 7.58
C GLU A 314 5.71 29.17 7.66
N ASP A 315 5.54 28.54 8.82
CA ASP A 315 4.62 27.41 8.99
C ASP A 315 3.16 27.84 8.80
N VAL A 316 2.79 29.02 9.32
CA VAL A 316 1.43 29.56 9.15
C VAL A 316 1.23 30.07 7.72
N LEU A 317 2.25 30.70 7.13
CA LEU A 317 2.18 31.14 5.73
C LEU A 317 2.08 29.94 4.77
N ALA A 318 2.71 28.80 5.09
CA ALA A 318 2.60 27.57 4.32
C ALA A 318 1.17 27.00 4.31
N LEU A 319 0.36 27.25 5.35
CA LEU A 319 -1.06 26.89 5.33
C LEU A 319 -1.83 27.68 4.27
N LEU A 320 -1.43 28.94 4.01
CA LEU A 320 -2.03 29.78 2.98
C LEU A 320 -1.57 29.45 1.57
N ASP A 321 -0.50 28.66 1.40
CA ASP A 321 -0.14 28.10 0.09
C ASP A 321 -1.13 27.01 -0.35
N VAL A 322 -2.00 26.52 0.54
CA VAL A 322 -3.08 25.57 0.22
C VAL A 322 -4.31 26.34 -0.26
N PRO A 323 -4.74 26.20 -1.54
CA PRO A 323 -5.77 27.06 -2.13
C PRO A 323 -7.11 27.07 -1.38
N VAL A 324 -7.59 25.90 -0.93
CA VAL A 324 -8.86 25.79 -0.20
C VAL A 324 -8.83 26.44 1.19
N VAL A 325 -7.64 26.55 1.79
CA VAL A 325 -7.45 27.27 3.06
C VAL A 325 -7.41 28.77 2.79
N ALA A 326 -6.61 29.22 1.82
CA ALA A 326 -6.57 30.63 1.44
C ALA A 326 -7.96 31.16 1.03
N ALA A 327 -8.70 30.38 0.24
CA ALA A 327 -10.05 30.71 -0.19
C ALA A 327 -11.05 30.82 0.98
N ARG A 328 -10.91 29.97 2.02
CA ARG A 328 -11.75 30.04 3.24
C ARG A 328 -11.62 31.39 3.95
N PHE A 329 -10.43 31.97 3.94
CA PHE A 329 -10.15 33.27 4.55
C PHE A 329 -10.18 34.43 3.55
N THR A 330 -10.69 34.22 2.33
CA THR A 330 -10.79 35.24 1.28
C THR A 330 -9.43 35.84 0.88
N ILE A 331 -8.36 35.05 0.96
CA ILE A 331 -7.00 35.45 0.59
C ILE A 331 -6.70 34.91 -0.80
N ASN A 332 -6.35 35.80 -1.72
CA ASN A 332 -5.88 35.45 -3.06
C ASN A 332 -4.34 35.44 -3.12
N GLU A 333 -3.77 34.95 -4.24
CA GLU A 333 -2.31 34.88 -4.41
C GLU A 333 -1.61 36.25 -4.31
N GLU A 334 -2.26 37.31 -4.79
CA GLU A 334 -1.72 38.68 -4.70
C GLU A 334 -1.68 39.15 -3.25
N GLY A 335 -2.77 38.96 -2.51
CA GLY A 335 -2.88 39.28 -1.10
C GLY A 335 -1.87 38.49 -0.26
N LEU A 336 -1.63 37.23 -0.58
CA LEU A 336 -0.61 36.41 0.09
C LEU A 336 0.81 37.01 -0.04
N ARG A 337 1.14 37.62 -1.19
CA ARG A 337 2.44 38.30 -1.36
C ARG A 337 2.59 39.50 -0.42
N TYR A 338 1.53 40.30 -0.27
CA TYR A 338 1.51 41.40 0.69
C TYR A 338 1.62 40.90 2.13
N LEU A 339 0.85 39.87 2.49
CA LEU A 339 0.91 39.29 3.83
C LEU A 339 2.30 38.75 4.15
N ARG A 340 2.97 38.08 3.21
CA ARG A 340 4.35 37.59 3.41
C ARG A 340 5.35 38.72 3.63
N LEU A 341 5.21 39.83 2.90
CA LEU A 341 6.01 41.04 3.12
C LEU A 341 5.75 41.64 4.51
N TRP A 342 4.49 41.88 4.83
CA TRP A 342 4.09 42.53 6.09
C TRP A 342 4.44 41.68 7.31
N VAL A 343 4.28 40.36 7.27
CA VAL A 343 4.67 39.46 8.36
C VAL A 343 6.17 39.61 8.67
N ASN A 344 7.01 39.69 7.64
CA ASN A 344 8.44 39.86 7.82
C ASN A 344 8.80 41.27 8.37
N GLU A 345 8.21 42.33 7.82
CA GLU A 345 8.54 43.72 8.18
C GLU A 345 7.92 44.18 9.52
N SER A 346 6.73 43.68 9.85
CA SER A 346 6.08 43.90 11.16
C SER A 346 6.84 43.21 12.31
N GLY A 347 7.78 42.33 11.99
CA GLY A 347 8.67 41.69 12.95
C GLY A 347 8.10 40.43 13.58
N ILE A 348 7.07 39.81 12.98
CA ILE A 348 6.55 38.50 13.40
C ILE A 348 7.59 37.44 13.09
N ARG A 349 7.87 36.58 14.07
CA ARG A 349 8.81 35.45 13.90
C ARG A 349 8.21 34.14 14.35
N TRP A 350 7.59 34.11 15.53
CA TRP A 350 7.09 32.87 16.15
C TRP A 350 6.10 33.17 17.28
N GLY A 351 5.32 32.17 17.69
CA GLY A 351 4.40 32.26 18.84
C GLY A 351 3.12 33.02 18.49
N ILE A 352 1.97 32.40 18.74
CA ILE A 352 0.68 33.02 18.41
C ILE A 352 0.33 34.16 19.38
N ASP A 353 0.55 33.93 20.68
CA ASP A 353 0.34 34.83 21.79
C ASP A 353 1.42 34.62 22.87
N ASP A 354 1.46 35.50 23.87
CA ASP A 354 2.39 35.35 25.01
C ASP A 354 2.05 34.12 25.87
N ASP A 355 0.80 33.67 25.88
CA ASP A 355 0.39 32.44 26.59
C ASP A 355 1.11 31.22 25.99
N ASN A 356 1.22 31.14 24.66
CA ASN A 356 2.03 30.13 23.95
C ASN A 356 3.49 30.14 24.38
N VAL A 357 4.09 31.32 24.41
CA VAL A 357 5.49 31.45 24.83
C VAL A 357 5.69 30.93 26.26
N ARG A 358 4.74 31.19 27.16
CA ARG A 358 4.78 30.70 28.55
C ARG A 358 4.51 29.20 28.66
N GLU A 359 3.60 28.65 27.86
CA GLU A 359 3.34 27.19 27.78
C GLU A 359 4.58 26.41 27.33
N LEU A 360 5.44 27.03 26.52
CA LEU A 360 6.74 26.49 26.11
C LEU A 360 7.85 26.71 27.16
N GLU A 361 7.50 27.19 28.36
CA GLU A 361 8.42 27.53 29.46
C GLU A 361 9.49 28.58 29.07
N LEU A 362 9.17 29.47 28.13
CA LEU A 362 10.04 30.55 27.68
C LEU A 362 9.62 31.92 28.25
N PRO A 363 10.55 32.88 28.43
CA PRO A 363 10.19 34.22 28.90
C PRO A 363 9.32 34.95 27.87
N ALA A 364 8.10 35.33 28.28
CA ALA A 364 7.22 36.17 27.46
C ALA A 364 7.81 37.57 27.31
N THR A 365 8.12 37.96 26.08
CA THR A 365 8.72 39.27 25.76
C THR A 365 7.68 40.28 25.27
N GLY A 366 6.46 39.85 24.93
CA GLY A 366 5.43 40.70 24.32
C GLY A 366 5.77 41.16 22.90
N GLN A 367 6.88 40.69 22.31
CA GLN A 367 7.38 41.09 21.01
C GLN A 367 7.63 39.88 20.11
N HIS A 368 7.63 40.11 18.80
CA HIS A 368 7.89 39.11 17.75
C HIS A 368 6.87 37.96 17.64
N THR A 369 5.77 38.02 18.40
CA THR A 369 4.61 37.15 18.27
C THR A 369 3.68 37.58 17.14
N TRP A 370 2.79 36.67 16.71
CA TRP A 370 1.73 37.00 15.76
C TRP A 370 0.81 38.08 16.30
N GLN A 371 0.41 37.99 17.58
CA GLN A 371 -0.36 39.03 18.24
C GLN A 371 0.34 40.39 18.20
N PHE A 372 1.65 40.43 18.45
CA PHE A 372 2.43 41.67 18.37
C PHE A 372 2.40 42.27 16.95
N GLY A 373 2.77 41.51 15.92
CA GLY A 373 2.81 42.04 14.56
C GLY A 373 1.43 42.38 14.00
N LEU A 374 0.40 41.58 14.30
CA LEU A 374 -0.99 41.93 13.98
C LEU A 374 -1.40 43.25 14.65
N THR A 375 -1.05 43.46 15.92
CA THR A 375 -1.35 44.70 16.63
C THR A 375 -0.66 45.89 15.94
N ARG A 376 0.58 45.72 15.48
CA ARG A 376 1.28 46.75 14.69
C ARG A 376 0.58 47.08 13.37
N MET A 377 0.16 46.06 12.63
CA MET A 377 -0.53 46.24 11.34
C MET A 377 -1.89 46.93 11.52
N LEU A 378 -2.70 46.46 12.48
CA LEU A 378 -4.00 47.05 12.79
C LEU A 378 -3.87 48.46 13.38
N LEU A 379 -2.81 48.72 14.16
CA LEU A 379 -2.52 50.06 14.65
C LEU A 379 -2.11 51.00 13.51
N GLY A 380 -1.29 50.53 12.56
CA GLY A 380 -0.89 51.29 11.37
C GLY A 380 -2.04 51.62 10.41
N TYR A 381 -3.14 50.86 10.48
CA TYR A 381 -4.38 51.22 9.80
C TYR A 381 -5.04 52.47 10.40
N ALA A 382 -4.96 52.67 11.73
CA ALA A 382 -5.64 53.74 12.45
C ALA A 382 -4.75 54.95 12.77
N MET A 383 -3.45 54.73 12.96
CA MET A 383 -2.48 55.72 13.40
C MET A 383 -1.15 55.53 12.66
N GLU A 384 -0.65 56.60 12.04
CA GLU A 384 0.65 56.60 11.36
C GLU A 384 1.81 56.50 12.36
N SER A 385 2.91 55.85 11.99
CA SER A 385 4.11 55.66 12.82
C SER A 385 4.72 56.96 13.34
N ALA A 386 4.55 58.06 12.61
CA ALA A 386 5.02 59.40 13.00
C ALA A 386 4.34 59.93 14.28
N GLN A 387 3.16 59.42 14.65
CA GLN A 387 2.44 59.82 15.86
C GLN A 387 3.02 59.17 17.15
N GLY A 388 4.01 58.28 17.01
CA GLY A 388 4.69 57.62 18.13
C GLY A 388 4.10 56.25 18.45
N GLU A 389 4.49 55.70 19.60
CA GLU A 389 4.04 54.38 20.04
C GLU A 389 2.71 54.42 20.80
N TRP A 390 1.92 53.36 20.68
CA TRP A 390 0.72 53.13 21.48
C TRP A 390 0.87 51.81 22.24
N GLN A 391 0.69 51.84 23.58
CA GLN A 391 0.87 50.66 24.43
C GLN A 391 2.24 49.95 24.25
N SER A 392 3.32 50.73 24.03
CA SER A 392 4.67 50.23 23.73
C SER A 392 4.79 49.48 22.39
N VAL A 393 3.85 49.71 21.48
CA VAL A 393 3.82 49.12 20.13
C VAL A 393 3.84 50.25 19.10
N LEU A 394 4.81 50.22 18.19
CA LEU A 394 4.92 51.20 17.10
C LEU A 394 4.04 50.76 15.90
N PRO A 395 3.23 51.65 15.31
CA PRO A 395 2.41 51.33 14.13
C PRO A 395 3.26 50.86 12.94
N TYR A 396 2.65 50.12 12.03
CA TYR A 396 3.26 49.67 10.78
C TYR A 396 2.45 50.19 9.58
N ASP A 397 3.01 51.15 8.84
CA ASP A 397 2.27 52.00 7.91
C ASP A 397 1.97 51.34 6.55
N GLU A 398 2.69 50.28 6.15
CA GLU A 398 2.48 49.65 4.84
C GLU A 398 1.12 48.93 4.74
N SER A 399 0.45 48.69 5.87
CA SER A 399 -0.91 48.16 5.91
C SER A 399 -2.00 49.23 5.95
N SER A 400 -1.72 50.47 5.51
CA SER A 400 -2.73 51.54 5.41
C SER A 400 -3.51 51.50 4.07
N GLY A 401 -4.75 51.98 4.08
CA GLY A 401 -5.60 52.10 2.87
C GLY A 401 -6.50 50.89 2.62
N LEU A 402 -6.92 50.68 1.37
CA LEU A 402 -7.85 49.59 1.01
C LEU A 402 -7.25 48.19 1.23
N ILE A 403 -5.92 48.07 1.10
CA ILE A 403 -5.17 46.84 1.33
C ILE A 403 -5.21 46.37 2.79
N ALA A 404 -5.58 47.24 3.74
CA ALA A 404 -5.73 46.90 5.15
C ALA A 404 -6.78 45.80 5.41
N GLU A 405 -7.73 45.60 4.50
CA GLU A 405 -8.71 44.52 4.56
C GLU A 405 -8.04 43.13 4.68
N LEU A 406 -6.88 42.95 4.03
CA LEU A 406 -6.09 41.71 4.12
C LEU A 406 -5.58 41.42 5.53
N VAL A 407 -5.27 42.46 6.32
CA VAL A 407 -4.88 42.30 7.74
C VAL A 407 -6.05 41.73 8.53
N GLY A 408 -7.29 42.14 8.22
CA GLY A 408 -8.50 41.58 8.82
C GLY A 408 -8.66 40.09 8.52
N HIS A 409 -8.41 39.68 7.28
CA HIS A 409 -8.44 38.27 6.88
C HIS A 409 -7.36 37.43 7.59
N LEU A 410 -6.12 37.94 7.66
CA LEU A 410 -5.03 37.29 8.39
C LEU A 410 -5.34 37.20 9.90
N ALA A 411 -5.88 38.25 10.49
CA ALA A 411 -6.28 38.26 11.88
C ALA A 411 -7.39 37.22 12.15
N SER A 412 -8.35 37.07 11.23
CA SER A 412 -9.39 36.05 11.33
C SER A 412 -8.82 34.63 11.27
N LEU A 413 -7.84 34.37 10.39
CA LEU A 413 -7.13 33.08 10.35
C LEU A 413 -6.46 32.78 11.69
N LEU A 414 -5.66 33.72 12.20
CA LEU A 414 -4.91 33.53 13.44
C LEU A 414 -5.82 33.38 14.65
N MET A 415 -6.95 34.09 14.68
CA MET A 415 -7.97 33.89 15.70
C MET A 415 -8.51 32.45 15.66
N GLN A 416 -8.85 31.95 14.47
CA GLN A 416 -9.35 30.58 14.31
C GLN A 416 -8.30 29.53 14.72
N LEU A 417 -7.03 29.74 14.33
CA LEU A 417 -5.93 28.89 14.75
C LEU A 417 -5.76 28.87 16.28
N ASN A 418 -5.87 30.01 16.96
CA ASN A 418 -5.73 30.06 18.43
C ASN A 418 -6.91 29.39 19.14
N ILE A 419 -8.14 29.53 18.62
CA ILE A 419 -9.33 28.85 19.15
C ILE A 419 -9.12 27.33 19.11
N TRP A 420 -8.72 26.81 17.95
CA TRP A 420 -8.50 25.37 17.77
C TRP A 420 -7.28 24.86 18.54
N ARG A 421 -6.18 25.61 18.62
CA ARG A 421 -5.03 25.28 19.47
C ARG A 421 -5.47 25.01 20.91
N ARG A 422 -6.17 25.96 21.52
CA ARG A 422 -6.64 25.86 22.91
C ARG A 422 -7.66 24.73 23.09
N GLY A 423 -8.53 24.54 22.10
CA GLY A 423 -9.52 23.46 22.08
C GLY A 423 -8.89 22.07 22.04
N LEU A 424 -7.91 21.86 21.15
CA LEU A 424 -7.25 20.57 20.93
C LEU A 424 -6.24 20.20 22.03
N ALA A 425 -5.81 21.16 22.85
CA ALA A 425 -4.81 20.93 23.90
C ALA A 425 -5.31 20.05 25.06
N GLN A 426 -6.63 19.99 25.29
CA GLN A 426 -7.21 19.19 26.37
C GLN A 426 -7.47 17.76 25.89
N GLU A 427 -7.08 16.77 26.71
CA GLU A 427 -7.46 15.39 26.53
C GLU A 427 -8.97 15.23 26.73
N ARG A 428 -9.61 14.41 25.90
CA ARG A 428 -11.06 14.20 25.93
C ARG A 428 -11.41 12.72 25.85
N PRO A 429 -12.57 12.31 26.40
CA PRO A 429 -13.16 11.01 26.10
C PRO A 429 -13.31 10.79 24.58
N LEU A 430 -13.22 9.55 24.14
CA LEU A 430 -13.12 9.22 22.72
C LEU A 430 -14.33 9.70 21.89
N GLU A 431 -15.53 9.66 22.46
CA GLU A 431 -16.76 10.11 21.79
C GLU A 431 -16.79 11.62 21.51
N GLU A 432 -16.14 12.43 22.35
CA GLU A 432 -16.09 13.89 22.19
C GLU A 432 -15.20 14.33 21.04
N TRP A 433 -14.34 13.44 20.53
CA TRP A 433 -13.50 13.70 19.36
C TRP A 433 -14.25 13.55 18.03
N LEU A 434 -15.42 12.90 18.01
CA LEU A 434 -16.18 12.67 16.77
C LEU A 434 -16.47 13.93 15.95
N PRO A 435 -17.05 15.02 16.52
CA PRO A 435 -17.39 16.21 15.74
C PRO A 435 -16.16 17.03 15.32
N VAL A 436 -15.04 16.90 16.04
CA VAL A 436 -13.84 17.75 15.90
C VAL A 436 -13.33 17.78 14.46
N CYS A 437 -13.24 16.63 13.80
CA CYS A 437 -12.75 16.55 12.43
C CYS A 437 -13.60 17.37 11.47
N ARG A 438 -14.93 17.19 11.52
CA ARG A 438 -15.86 17.87 10.63
C ARG A 438 -15.90 19.37 10.89
N ASP A 439 -15.88 19.77 12.15
CA ASP A 439 -15.88 21.18 12.54
C ASP A 439 -14.60 21.88 12.08
N MET A 440 -13.43 21.26 12.27
CA MET A 440 -12.16 21.79 11.76
C MET A 440 -12.14 21.90 10.23
N LEU A 441 -12.67 20.89 9.53
CA LEU A 441 -12.77 20.91 8.08
C LEU A 441 -13.62 22.09 7.59
N ASN A 442 -14.77 22.33 8.21
CA ASN A 442 -15.65 23.46 7.87
C ASN A 442 -15.04 24.82 8.22
N ASP A 443 -14.25 24.90 9.29
CA ASP A 443 -13.67 26.15 9.76
C ASP A 443 -12.49 26.62 8.91
N PHE A 444 -11.62 25.70 8.47
CA PHE A 444 -10.38 26.03 7.77
C PHE A 444 -10.41 25.82 6.26
N PHE A 445 -11.34 25.02 5.73
CA PHE A 445 -11.34 24.67 4.32
C PHE A 445 -12.64 25.11 3.64
N LEU A 446 -12.51 25.73 2.46
CA LEU A 446 -13.63 25.94 1.55
C LEU A 446 -13.56 24.85 0.46
N PRO A 447 -14.44 23.84 0.47
CA PRO A 447 -14.33 22.69 -0.41
C PRO A 447 -14.46 23.07 -1.89
N ASP A 448 -13.68 22.39 -2.72
CA ASP A 448 -13.80 22.37 -4.17
C ASP A 448 -14.09 20.95 -4.68
N ALA A 449 -14.41 20.81 -5.98
CA ALA A 449 -14.82 19.53 -6.56
C ALA A 449 -13.76 18.40 -6.41
N ASP A 450 -12.47 18.74 -6.35
CA ASP A 450 -11.38 17.76 -6.24
C ASP A 450 -11.06 17.42 -4.77
N THR A 451 -11.29 18.35 -3.85
CA THR A 451 -10.99 18.22 -2.42
C THR A 451 -12.14 17.64 -1.61
N GLU A 452 -13.39 17.75 -2.07
CA GLU A 452 -14.55 17.13 -1.41
C GLU A 452 -14.35 15.63 -1.15
N ALA A 453 -13.81 14.90 -2.13
CA ALA A 453 -13.51 13.48 -1.99
C ALA A 453 -12.42 13.23 -0.94
N ALA A 454 -11.37 14.07 -0.90
CA ALA A 454 -10.30 13.96 0.07
C ALA A 454 -10.77 14.32 1.49
N MET A 455 -11.62 15.33 1.64
CA MET A 455 -12.22 15.71 2.93
C MET A 455 -13.12 14.60 3.48
N THR A 456 -13.94 14.00 2.60
CA THR A 456 -14.76 12.84 2.97
C THR A 456 -13.90 11.65 3.42
N LEU A 457 -12.75 11.43 2.78
CA LEU A 457 -11.80 10.38 3.21
C LEU A 457 -11.29 10.63 4.63
N ILE A 458 -10.94 11.88 4.97
CA ILE A 458 -10.49 12.25 6.32
C ILE A 458 -11.59 11.93 7.34
N GLU A 459 -12.82 12.36 7.08
CA GLU A 459 -13.96 12.11 7.98
C GLU A 459 -14.21 10.61 8.18
N GLN A 460 -14.14 9.82 7.11
CA GLN A 460 -14.31 8.37 7.16
C GLN A 460 -13.24 7.69 8.03
N GLN A 461 -11.96 8.06 7.85
CA GLN A 461 -10.88 7.48 8.63
C GLN A 461 -10.93 7.92 10.09
N TRP A 462 -11.23 9.20 10.34
CA TRP A 462 -11.42 9.73 11.69
C TRP A 462 -12.53 9.00 12.44
N GLN A 463 -13.69 8.84 11.78
CA GLN A 463 -14.82 8.12 12.35
C GLN A 463 -14.48 6.65 12.61
N ALA A 464 -13.76 5.99 11.70
CA ALA A 464 -13.34 4.60 11.87
C ALA A 464 -12.42 4.42 13.08
N ILE A 465 -11.40 5.28 13.24
CA ILE A 465 -10.47 5.24 14.39
C ILE A 465 -11.23 5.35 15.70
N ILE A 466 -12.13 6.33 15.80
CA ILE A 466 -12.89 6.55 17.03
C ILE A 466 -13.88 5.41 17.28
N ALA A 467 -14.61 4.97 16.24
CA ALA A 467 -15.57 3.88 16.37
C ALA A 467 -14.90 2.57 16.85
N GLU A 468 -13.68 2.28 16.40
CA GLU A 468 -12.91 1.13 16.85
C GLU A 468 -12.54 1.22 18.34
N GLY A 469 -12.10 2.40 18.81
CA GLY A 469 -11.79 2.58 20.23
C GLY A 469 -13.04 2.60 21.13
N VAL A 470 -14.17 3.14 20.66
CA VAL A 470 -15.45 3.10 21.37
C VAL A 470 -15.96 1.66 21.46
N ALA A 471 -15.88 0.89 20.36
CA ALA A 471 -16.26 -0.52 20.34
C ALA A 471 -15.39 -1.39 21.27
N ALA A 472 -14.14 -0.97 21.52
CA ALA A 472 -13.25 -1.58 22.50
C ALA A 472 -13.51 -1.11 23.96
N GLU A 473 -14.49 -0.22 24.17
CA GLU A 473 -14.84 0.35 25.47
C GLU A 473 -13.65 1.01 26.18
N TYR A 474 -12.86 1.78 25.44
CA TYR A 474 -11.73 2.53 26.00
C TYR A 474 -12.23 3.66 26.92
N GLY A 475 -11.94 3.56 28.22
CA GLY A 475 -12.51 4.44 29.25
C GLY A 475 -11.67 5.68 29.58
N ASP A 476 -10.37 5.67 29.31
CA ASP A 476 -9.49 6.81 29.62
C ASP A 476 -9.63 7.92 28.56
N SER A 477 -9.24 9.13 28.94
CA SER A 477 -9.18 10.24 27.99
C SER A 477 -8.01 10.06 27.02
N VAL A 478 -8.20 10.53 25.78
CA VAL A 478 -7.21 10.40 24.71
C VAL A 478 -6.76 11.79 24.26
N SER A 479 -5.46 11.91 24.01
CA SER A 479 -4.85 13.11 23.45
C SER A 479 -5.01 13.16 21.92
N VAL A 480 -5.05 14.37 21.36
CA VAL A 480 -5.12 14.57 19.91
C VAL A 480 -3.92 13.97 19.17
N SER A 481 -2.75 13.91 19.80
CA SER A 481 -1.52 13.36 19.20
C SER A 481 -1.68 11.90 18.80
N LEU A 482 -2.37 11.09 19.62
CA LEU A 482 -2.60 9.68 19.33
C LEU A 482 -3.52 9.51 18.11
N LEU A 483 -4.62 10.27 18.06
CA LEU A 483 -5.55 10.24 16.93
C LEU A 483 -4.91 10.77 15.64
N ARG A 484 -4.09 11.82 15.75
CA ARG A 484 -3.33 12.38 14.63
C ARG A 484 -2.37 11.34 14.04
N ASP A 485 -1.60 10.67 14.89
CA ASP A 485 -0.56 9.74 14.44
C ASP A 485 -1.20 8.50 13.77
N GLU A 486 -2.30 7.98 14.34
CA GLU A 486 -3.07 6.90 13.73
C GLU A 486 -3.74 7.34 12.41
N LEU A 487 -4.32 8.54 12.36
CA LEU A 487 -4.90 9.09 11.13
C LEU A 487 -3.83 9.24 10.04
N ALA A 488 -2.66 9.78 10.38
CA ALA A 488 -1.55 9.91 9.45
C ALA A 488 -1.11 8.53 8.92
N GLN A 489 -1.01 7.53 9.80
CA GLN A 489 -0.66 6.17 9.42
C GLN A 489 -1.71 5.52 8.50
N ARG A 490 -3.01 5.67 8.78
CA ARG A 490 -4.08 5.16 7.91
C ARG A 490 -4.07 5.82 6.54
N LEU A 491 -3.93 7.15 6.50
CA LEU A 491 -3.87 7.92 5.25
C LEU A 491 -2.61 7.60 4.42
N ASP A 492 -1.50 7.20 5.07
CA ASP A 492 -0.30 6.73 4.38
C ASP A 492 -0.45 5.30 3.83
N GLN A 493 -1.30 4.47 4.45
CA GLN A 493 -1.60 3.12 3.97
C GLN A 493 -2.69 3.10 2.89
N GLU A 494 -3.58 4.10 2.91
CA GLU A 494 -4.65 4.23 1.93
C GLU A 494 -4.08 4.53 0.55
N ARG A 495 -4.37 3.65 -0.42
CA ARG A 495 -3.84 3.76 -1.78
C ARG A 495 -4.95 4.10 -2.75
N ILE A 496 -4.72 5.12 -3.56
CA ILE A 496 -5.67 5.54 -4.59
C ILE A 496 -5.42 4.73 -5.86
N SER A 497 -6.35 3.83 -6.20
CA SER A 497 -6.24 2.95 -7.38
C SER A 497 -7.46 2.99 -8.32
N GLN A 498 -8.29 4.04 -8.27
CA GLN A 498 -9.57 4.08 -9.00
C GLN A 498 -9.43 4.02 -10.54
N ARG A 499 -8.27 4.31 -11.12
CA ARG A 499 -8.03 4.32 -12.57
C ARG A 499 -7.36 3.06 -13.12
N PHE A 500 -7.24 2.01 -12.32
CA PHE A 500 -6.62 0.76 -12.74
C PHE A 500 -7.46 0.09 -13.86
N LEU A 501 -6.83 -0.22 -15.00
CA LEU A 501 -7.44 -0.86 -16.19
C LEU A 501 -8.49 -0.01 -16.95
N ALA A 502 -8.49 1.31 -16.80
CA ALA A 502 -9.47 2.20 -17.42
C ALA A 502 -9.16 2.65 -18.88
N GLY A 503 -8.28 1.94 -19.61
CA GLY A 503 -7.94 2.22 -21.01
C GLY A 503 -6.51 2.74 -21.30
N PRO A 504 -5.93 3.63 -20.48
CA PRO A 504 -4.54 4.08 -20.60
C PRO A 504 -3.48 3.04 -20.18
N ILE A 505 -2.20 3.39 -20.38
CA ILE A 505 -1.04 2.67 -19.83
C ILE A 505 -1.09 2.74 -18.30
N ASN A 506 -1.02 1.59 -17.63
CA ASN A 506 -1.03 1.53 -16.16
C ASN A 506 0.39 1.61 -15.62
N ILE A 507 0.64 2.59 -14.75
CA ILE A 507 1.93 2.73 -14.05
C ILE A 507 1.69 2.60 -12.55
N CYS A 508 2.25 1.56 -11.92
CA CYS A 508 1.91 1.18 -10.55
C CYS A 508 3.08 0.52 -9.80
N THR A 509 2.85 0.17 -8.53
CA THR A 509 3.82 -0.66 -7.78
C THR A 509 3.58 -2.15 -8.01
N LEU A 510 4.61 -2.97 -7.80
CA LEU A 510 4.44 -4.42 -7.72
C LEU A 510 3.59 -4.77 -6.48
N MET A 511 2.31 -5.09 -6.70
CA MET A 511 1.38 -5.50 -5.64
C MET A 511 1.22 -7.03 -5.62
N PRO A 512 1.30 -7.67 -4.44
CA PRO A 512 1.07 -9.11 -4.33
C PRO A 512 -0.38 -9.45 -4.70
N MET A 513 -0.62 -10.68 -5.15
CA MET A 513 -1.95 -11.21 -5.49
C MET A 513 -2.67 -10.49 -6.66
N ARG A 514 -1.97 -9.63 -7.39
CA ARG A 514 -2.49 -8.92 -8.58
C ARG A 514 -1.65 -9.27 -9.82
N SER A 515 -1.59 -10.56 -10.17
CA SER A 515 -0.92 -11.03 -11.40
C SER A 515 -1.92 -11.11 -12.54
N ILE A 516 -1.94 -10.07 -13.38
CA ILE A 516 -2.83 -9.96 -14.54
C ILE A 516 -1.97 -10.07 -15.80
N PRO A 517 -2.39 -10.84 -16.82
CA PRO A 517 -1.63 -10.95 -18.06
C PRO A 517 -1.69 -9.65 -18.86
N PHE A 518 -0.53 -9.15 -19.27
CA PHE A 518 -0.36 -8.01 -20.19
C PHE A 518 0.53 -8.43 -21.36
N ARG A 519 0.35 -7.80 -22.52
CA ARG A 519 1.22 -8.07 -23.69
C ARG A 519 2.60 -7.45 -23.52
N VAL A 520 2.68 -6.31 -22.84
CA VAL A 520 3.95 -5.62 -22.54
C VAL A 520 4.04 -5.36 -21.04
N VAL A 521 5.13 -5.84 -20.42
CA VAL A 521 5.43 -5.66 -19.00
C VAL A 521 6.78 -4.97 -18.87
N CYS A 522 6.79 -3.78 -18.28
CA CYS A 522 8.00 -3.00 -18.03
C CYS A 522 8.27 -2.94 -16.53
N LEU A 523 9.51 -3.23 -16.10
CA LEU A 523 9.95 -3.08 -14.72
C LEU A 523 11.02 -1.98 -14.65
N LEU A 524 10.78 -0.92 -13.87
CA LEU A 524 11.76 0.18 -13.69
C LEU A 524 12.32 0.18 -12.27
N GLY A 525 13.55 0.69 -12.13
CA GLY A 525 14.18 0.85 -10.82
C GLY A 525 14.50 -0.47 -10.13
N MET A 526 14.79 -1.53 -10.91
CA MET A 526 15.17 -2.86 -10.41
C MET A 526 16.63 -2.88 -9.92
N ASN A 527 16.96 -1.95 -9.03
CA ASN A 527 18.29 -1.78 -8.47
C ASN A 527 18.47 -2.59 -7.18
N ASP A 528 19.71 -2.99 -6.90
CA ASP A 528 20.08 -3.56 -5.61
C ASP A 528 19.74 -2.60 -4.46
N GLY A 529 19.25 -3.14 -3.34
CA GLY A 529 18.72 -2.37 -2.21
C GLY A 529 17.34 -1.73 -2.43
N VAL A 530 16.84 -1.63 -3.67
CA VAL A 530 15.49 -1.12 -3.98
C VAL A 530 14.52 -2.27 -4.22
N TYR A 531 14.92 -3.26 -5.02
CA TYR A 531 14.18 -4.50 -5.25
C TYR A 531 15.11 -5.72 -5.05
N PRO A 532 14.73 -6.73 -4.25
CA PRO A 532 13.46 -6.88 -3.54
C PRO A 532 13.31 -5.95 -2.32
N ARG A 533 12.08 -5.49 -2.06
CA ARG A 533 11.78 -4.66 -0.89
C ARG A 533 12.01 -5.45 0.40
N GLN A 534 12.71 -4.85 1.36
CA GLN A 534 12.97 -5.46 2.66
C GLN A 534 12.10 -4.81 3.73
N LEU A 535 11.35 -5.63 4.46
CA LEU A 535 10.69 -5.25 5.70
C LEU A 535 11.17 -6.24 6.75
N ALA A 536 12.05 -5.77 7.65
CA ALA A 536 12.50 -6.61 8.75
C ALA A 536 11.30 -6.90 9.67
N PRO A 537 11.05 -8.18 10.03
CA PRO A 537 10.01 -8.49 10.99
C PRO A 537 10.36 -7.86 12.35
N LEU A 538 9.33 -7.62 13.16
CA LEU A 538 9.53 -7.16 14.53
C LEU A 538 10.37 -8.19 15.29
N GLY A 539 11.40 -7.76 16.04
CA GLY A 539 12.33 -8.68 16.72
C GLY A 539 11.65 -9.62 17.74
N PHE A 540 10.44 -9.27 18.18
CA PHE A 540 9.60 -10.07 19.08
C PHE A 540 8.50 -10.88 18.36
N ASP A 541 8.53 -10.95 17.02
CA ASP A 541 7.63 -11.81 16.25
C ASP A 541 8.08 -13.28 16.35
N LEU A 542 7.39 -14.05 17.20
CA LEU A 542 7.64 -15.47 17.40
C LEU A 542 7.43 -16.32 16.13
N MET A 543 6.56 -15.88 15.21
CA MET A 543 6.29 -16.59 13.96
C MET A 543 7.48 -16.51 13.00
N SER A 544 8.22 -15.40 13.02
CA SER A 544 9.42 -15.21 12.20
C SER A 544 10.59 -16.12 12.61
N GLN A 545 10.69 -16.47 13.89
CA GLN A 545 11.77 -17.29 14.45
C GLN A 545 11.61 -18.79 14.14
N LYS A 546 10.36 -19.25 13.96
CA LYS A 546 10.03 -20.63 13.60
C LYS A 546 9.11 -20.64 12.38
N PRO A 547 9.67 -20.46 11.17
CA PRO A 547 8.86 -20.46 9.96
C PRO A 547 8.19 -21.83 9.76
N ILE A 548 6.91 -21.78 9.40
CA ILE A 548 6.09 -22.94 9.01
C ILE A 548 5.53 -22.63 7.62
N ARG A 549 5.33 -23.66 6.80
CA ARG A 549 4.71 -23.51 5.47
C ARG A 549 3.36 -22.79 5.56
N GLY A 550 3.16 -21.84 4.66
CA GLY A 550 1.94 -21.01 4.64
C GLY A 550 2.00 -19.75 5.51
N ILE A 551 3.13 -19.45 6.16
CA ILE A 551 3.40 -18.11 6.69
C ILE A 551 3.75 -17.19 5.51
N VAL A 552 2.89 -16.21 5.25
CA VAL A 552 3.22 -15.10 4.36
C VAL A 552 3.91 -14.04 5.22
N VAL A 553 5.11 -13.61 4.84
CA VAL A 553 5.76 -12.42 5.39
C VAL A 553 4.90 -11.23 4.99
N VAL A 554 3.93 -10.90 5.85
CA VAL A 554 2.98 -9.78 5.83
C VAL A 554 2.64 -9.29 4.41
N ALA A 555 1.73 -10.00 3.74
CA ALA A 555 0.89 -9.36 2.73
C ALA A 555 -0.51 -9.24 3.34
N THR A 556 -0.92 -8.01 3.63
CA THR A 556 -2.29 -7.65 3.97
C THR A 556 -3.21 -8.24 2.91
N MET A 557 -4.01 -9.26 3.28
CA MET A 557 -5.05 -9.80 2.42
C MET A 557 -6.18 -8.77 2.32
N THR A 558 -6.08 -7.85 1.37
CA THR A 558 -7.17 -6.94 1.05
C THR A 558 -7.93 -7.51 -0.15
N ALA A 559 -9.22 -7.76 0.08
CA ALA A 559 -10.26 -8.18 -0.87
C ALA A 559 -10.31 -9.68 -1.28
N ILE A 560 -11.11 -10.46 -0.54
CA ILE A 560 -11.87 -11.58 -1.11
C ILE A 560 -13.15 -10.97 -1.69
N TYR A 561 -13.25 -10.88 -3.01
CA TYR A 561 -14.46 -10.41 -3.66
C TYR A 561 -15.51 -11.53 -3.68
N PHE A 562 -16.51 -11.43 -2.81
CA PHE A 562 -17.71 -12.27 -2.90
C PHE A 562 -18.61 -11.73 -4.01
N TRP A 563 -18.55 -12.34 -5.20
CA TRP A 563 -19.55 -12.10 -6.24
C TRP A 563 -20.85 -12.81 -5.86
N LYS A 564 -21.80 -12.06 -5.31
CA LYS A 564 -23.19 -12.52 -5.17
C LYS A 564 -23.92 -12.13 -6.45
N ARG A 565 -24.33 -13.11 -7.25
CA ARG A 565 -25.38 -12.88 -8.27
C ARG A 565 -26.74 -12.90 -7.60
#